data_AF-T1A6L2-F1
#
_entry.id   AF-T1A6L2-F1
#
_cell.length_a   1.000
_cell.length_b   1.000
_cell.length_c   1.000
_cell.angle_alpha   90.00
_cell.angle_beta   90.00
_cell.angle_gamma   90.00
#
_symmetry.space_group_name_H-M   'P 1'
#
loop_
_entity.id
_entity.type
_entity.pdbx_description
1 polymer ?
#
loop_
_entity_poly.entity_id
_entity_poly.type
_entity_poly.pdbx_seq_one_letter_code
_entity_poly.pdbx_strand_id
1 'polypeptide(L)'
;MNSIWYQEAHHSTALEGNTLVIKQVEALLAEGRAVGNKELSQYLEVTGYAAAAKWVYGQALNPGGWATEIPLTLTEVRHVHELALGPVWGVAPHPNALPSERPGSFREHDIEPFPGGMVPPSWVRV
;
A
#
# COMPACT_ATOMS: atom_id res chain seq x y z
N MET A 1 7.76 -12.82 18.66
CA MET A 1 6.76 -11.86 18.14
C MET A 1 7.13 -11.60 16.69
N ASN A 2 6.25 -11.81 15.68
CA ASN A 2 6.29 -11.15 14.35
C ASN A 2 5.72 -11.93 13.15
N SER A 3 5.33 -13.21 13.24
CA SER A 3 4.86 -13.95 12.04
C SER A 3 3.61 -13.35 11.40
N ILE A 4 2.69 -12.80 12.21
CA ILE A 4 1.43 -12.24 11.69
C ILE A 4 1.66 -11.04 10.78
N TRP A 5 2.66 -10.19 11.08
CA TRP A 5 3.01 -9.03 10.27
C TRP A 5 3.53 -9.41 8.88
N TYR A 6 4.37 -10.44 8.81
CA TYR A 6 4.90 -10.94 7.54
C TYR A 6 3.82 -11.65 6.73
N GLN A 7 2.95 -12.41 7.40
CA GLN A 7 1.80 -13.06 6.77
C GLN A 7 0.82 -12.04 6.20
N GLU A 8 0.51 -10.97 6.94
CA GLU A 8 -0.37 -9.90 6.47
C GLU A 8 0.20 -9.24 5.21
N ALA A 9 1.45 -8.77 5.25
CA ALA A 9 2.09 -8.15 4.09
C ALA A 9 2.16 -9.10 2.89
N HIS A 10 2.50 -10.37 3.11
CA HIS A 10 2.53 -11.39 2.06
C HIS A 10 1.14 -11.64 1.46
N HIS A 11 0.12 -11.88 2.28
CA HIS A 11 -1.21 -12.22 1.78
C HIS A 11 -1.89 -11.06 1.07
N SER A 12 -1.78 -9.84 1.60
CA SER A 12 -2.38 -8.66 0.99
C SER A 12 -1.76 -8.35 -0.37
N THR A 13 -0.43 -8.37 -0.48
CA THR A 13 0.25 -8.11 -1.76
C THR A 13 0.11 -9.28 -2.74
N ALA A 14 0.04 -10.53 -2.27
CA ALA A 14 -0.23 -11.68 -3.13
C ALA A 14 -1.63 -11.63 -3.76
N LEU A 15 -2.64 -11.08 -3.06
CA LEU A 15 -3.97 -10.84 -3.64
C LEU A 15 -3.94 -9.87 -4.82
N GLU A 16 -3.01 -8.92 -4.81
CA GLU A 16 -2.78 -7.94 -5.88
C GLU A 16 -1.90 -8.49 -7.02
N GLY A 17 -1.37 -9.71 -6.87
CA GLY A 17 -0.56 -10.39 -7.88
C GLY A 17 0.94 -10.39 -7.61
N ASN A 18 1.40 -9.90 -6.46
CA ASN A 18 2.81 -9.99 -6.07
C ASN A 18 3.25 -11.45 -5.89
N THR A 19 4.47 -11.78 -6.34
CA THR A 19 4.94 -13.18 -6.42
C THR A 19 6.04 -13.53 -5.42
N LEU A 20 6.33 -12.66 -4.45
CA LEU A 20 7.25 -12.99 -3.36
C LEU A 20 6.62 -14.07 -2.47
N VAL A 21 7.38 -15.13 -2.18
CA VAL A 21 6.94 -16.13 -1.21
C VAL A 21 7.18 -15.64 0.22
N ILE A 22 6.48 -16.20 1.19
CA ILE A 22 6.57 -15.77 2.60
C ILE A 22 8.02 -15.65 3.13
N LYS A 23 8.92 -16.59 2.78
CA LYS A 23 10.33 -16.52 3.20
C LYS A 23 11.09 -15.32 2.60
N GLN A 24 10.72 -14.89 1.40
CA GLN A 24 11.30 -13.71 0.75
C GLN A 24 10.76 -12.43 1.39
N VAL A 25 9.48 -12.39 1.72
CA VAL A 25 8.87 -11.30 2.49
C VAL A 25 9.52 -11.17 3.88
N GLU A 26 9.74 -12.29 4.57
CA GLU A 26 10.44 -12.32 5.86
C GLU A 26 11.87 -11.78 5.73
N ALA A 27 12.67 -12.27 4.77
CA ALA A 27 14.02 -11.77 4.54
C ALA A 27 14.06 -10.27 4.19
N LEU A 28 13.07 -9.81 3.40
CA LEU A 28 12.95 -8.41 3.03
C LEU A 28 12.66 -7.53 4.26
N LEU A 29 11.62 -7.88 5.03
CA LEU A 29 11.12 -7.02 6.10
C LEU A 29 11.92 -7.15 7.41
N ALA A 30 12.53 -8.31 7.66
CA ALA A 30 13.36 -8.52 8.85
C ALA A 30 14.82 -8.10 8.65
N GLU A 31 15.38 -8.33 7.47
CA GLU A 31 16.82 -8.15 7.20
C GLU A 31 17.12 -7.04 6.20
N GLY A 32 16.11 -6.47 5.53
CA GLY A 32 16.31 -5.51 4.44
C GLY A 32 16.90 -6.15 3.18
N ARG A 33 16.76 -7.48 3.01
CA ARG A 33 17.39 -8.21 1.90
C ARG A 33 16.39 -8.57 0.81
N ALA A 34 16.61 -8.06 -0.40
CA ALA A 34 15.91 -8.51 -1.59
C ALA A 34 16.45 -9.90 -2.01
N VAL A 35 15.65 -10.94 -1.83
CA VAL A 35 16.02 -12.34 -2.13
C VAL A 35 15.07 -12.92 -3.16
N GLY A 36 15.64 -13.53 -4.20
CA GLY A 36 14.90 -14.05 -5.35
C GLY A 36 15.09 -13.15 -6.55
N ASN A 37 15.12 -13.74 -7.74
CA ASN A 37 15.23 -12.97 -8.97
C ASN A 37 13.84 -12.41 -9.34
N LYS A 38 13.37 -11.42 -8.57
CA LYS A 38 12.06 -10.75 -8.74
C LYS A 38 12.27 -9.31 -9.18
N GLU A 39 11.22 -8.73 -9.75
CA GLU A 39 11.21 -7.32 -10.12
C GLU A 39 11.35 -6.41 -8.91
N LEU A 40 12.05 -5.29 -9.07
CA LEU A 40 12.25 -4.31 -8.01
C LEU A 40 10.92 -3.77 -7.46
N SER A 41 9.93 -3.56 -8.34
CA SER A 41 8.59 -3.11 -7.97
C SER A 41 7.94 -4.03 -6.93
N GLN A 42 8.09 -5.35 -7.07
CA GLN A 42 7.48 -6.31 -6.16
C GLN A 42 8.05 -6.23 -4.74
N TYR A 43 9.35 -5.94 -4.60
CA TYR A 43 9.93 -5.69 -3.28
C TYR A 43 9.42 -4.39 -2.67
N LEU A 44 9.24 -3.35 -3.50
CA LEU A 44 8.81 -2.03 -3.04
C LEU A 44 7.32 -1.99 -2.70
N GLU A 45 6.48 -2.77 -3.38
CA GLU A 45 5.07 -3.00 -3.01
C GLU A 45 4.97 -3.59 -1.59
N VAL A 46 5.70 -4.69 -1.32
CA VAL A 46 5.72 -5.32 0.02
C VAL A 46 6.25 -4.36 1.08
N THR A 47 7.31 -3.62 0.76
CA THR A 47 7.92 -2.66 1.69
C THR A 47 6.96 -1.52 2.01
N GLY A 48 6.32 -0.94 0.99
CA GLY A 48 5.36 0.15 1.15
C GLY A 48 4.12 -0.29 1.93
N TYR A 49 3.54 -1.43 1.56
CA TYR A 49 2.42 -2.01 2.30
C TYR A 49 2.77 -2.23 3.78
N ALA A 50 3.90 -2.88 4.06
CA ALA A 50 4.32 -3.14 5.44
C ALA A 50 4.56 -1.85 6.24
N ALA A 51 5.10 -0.80 5.61
CA ALA A 51 5.27 0.50 6.24
C ALA A 51 3.93 1.16 6.57
N ALA A 52 2.97 1.13 5.63
CA ALA A 52 1.62 1.64 5.82
C ALA A 52 0.87 0.90 6.93
N ALA A 53 0.89 -0.43 6.91
CA ALA A 53 0.29 -1.27 7.94
C ALA A 53 0.89 -0.94 9.32
N LYS A 54 2.23 -0.95 9.44
CA LYS A 54 2.92 -0.61 10.69
C LYS A 54 2.53 0.77 11.21
N TRP A 55 2.37 1.76 10.34
CA TRP A 55 1.91 3.09 10.74
C TRP A 55 0.48 3.06 11.31
N VAL A 56 -0.45 2.35 10.65
CA VAL A 56 -1.85 2.20 11.11
C VAL A 56 -1.89 1.52 12.49
N TYR A 57 -1.21 0.40 12.66
CA TYR A 57 -1.15 -0.30 13.95
C TYR A 57 -0.45 0.52 15.03
N GLY A 58 0.52 1.35 14.64
CA GLY A 58 1.16 2.33 15.53
C GLY A 58 0.16 3.30 16.14
N GLN A 59 -0.86 3.74 15.39
CA GLN A 59 -1.91 4.63 15.90
C GLN A 59 -2.74 3.98 17.02
N ALA A 60 -2.95 2.66 16.96
CA ALA A 60 -3.69 1.94 18.00
C ALA A 60 -2.88 1.74 19.29
N LEU A 61 -1.55 1.61 19.18
CA LEU A 61 -0.67 1.35 20.32
C LEU A 61 -0.21 2.63 21.02
N ASN A 62 0.04 3.69 20.27
CA ASN A 62 0.44 5.00 20.76
C ASN A 62 -0.21 6.08 19.89
N PRO A 63 -1.48 6.44 20.12
CA PRO A 63 -2.21 7.40 19.29
C PRO A 63 -1.58 8.81 19.24
N GLY A 64 -0.66 9.15 20.15
CA GLY A 64 -0.09 10.50 20.21
C GLY A 64 -1.19 11.55 20.41
N GLY A 65 -1.18 12.62 19.62
CA GLY A 65 -2.25 13.63 19.61
C GLY A 65 -3.51 13.21 18.84
N TRP A 66 -3.52 12.03 18.25
CA TRP A 66 -4.60 11.50 17.42
C TRP A 66 -5.39 10.48 18.24
N ALA A 67 -6.04 10.96 19.31
CA ALA A 67 -6.82 10.11 20.20
C ALA A 67 -8.02 9.48 19.46
N THR A 68 -8.47 8.31 19.92
CA THR A 68 -9.66 7.56 19.45
C THR A 68 -10.98 8.34 19.43
N GLU A 69 -11.00 9.55 19.97
CA GLU A 69 -12.15 10.47 19.95
C GLU A 69 -12.14 11.41 18.74
N ILE A 70 -11.06 11.44 17.95
CA ILE A 70 -10.94 12.26 16.75
C ILE A 70 -11.43 11.45 15.53
N PRO A 71 -12.37 11.99 14.73
CA PRO A 71 -12.79 11.34 13.50
C PRO A 71 -11.62 11.15 12.52
N LEU A 72 -11.58 10.00 11.84
CA LEU A 72 -10.70 9.83 10.68
C LEU A 72 -11.01 10.89 9.62
N THR A 73 -9.98 11.54 9.10
CA THR A 73 -10.08 12.54 8.04
C THR A 73 -9.43 12.02 6.75
N LEU A 74 -9.50 12.82 5.69
CA LEU A 74 -8.78 12.51 4.45
C LEU A 74 -7.26 12.58 4.62
N THR A 75 -6.76 13.28 5.64
CA THR A 75 -5.32 13.38 5.91
C THR A 75 -4.72 11.99 6.14
N GLU A 76 -5.39 11.17 6.95
CA GLU A 76 -4.97 9.81 7.28
C GLU A 76 -5.02 8.88 6.10
N VAL A 77 -6.14 8.92 5.36
CA VAL A 77 -6.33 8.09 4.19
C VAL A 77 -5.25 8.37 3.13
N ARG A 78 -4.97 9.65 2.88
CA ARG A 78 -3.94 10.06 1.93
C ARG A 78 -2.54 9.67 2.38
N HIS A 79 -2.24 9.83 3.67
CA HIS A 79 -0.94 9.47 4.22
C HIS A 79 -0.69 7.95 4.14
N VAL A 80 -1.68 7.13 4.47
CA VAL A 80 -1.57 5.66 4.35
C VAL A 80 -1.32 5.27 2.89
N HIS A 81 -2.03 5.88 1.94
CA HIS A 81 -1.82 5.63 0.51
C HIS A 81 -0.44 6.09 0.03
N GLU A 82 0.07 7.22 0.54
CA GLU A 82 1.43 7.70 0.26
C GLU A 82 2.49 6.72 0.76
N LEU A 83 2.34 6.20 1.99
CA LEU A 83 3.24 5.18 2.55
C LEU A 83 3.19 3.89 1.72
N ALA A 84 1.99 3.45 1.35
CA ALA A 84 1.79 2.20 0.62
C ALA A 84 2.39 2.24 -0.77
N LEU A 85 2.11 3.28 -1.56
CA LEU A 85 2.51 3.35 -2.96
C LEU A 85 3.79 4.12 -3.22
N GLY A 86 4.22 5.00 -2.32
CA GLY A 86 5.40 5.86 -2.49
C GLY A 86 6.64 5.10 -2.98
N PRO A 87 7.05 3.99 -2.35
CA PRO A 87 8.22 3.23 -2.77
C PRO A 87 8.14 2.70 -4.19
N VAL A 88 7.04 2.03 -4.57
CA VAL A 88 6.89 1.44 -5.91
C VAL A 88 6.68 2.52 -6.98
N TRP A 89 6.02 3.62 -6.64
CA TRP A 89 5.72 4.69 -7.59
C TRP A 89 6.97 5.34 -8.19
N GLY A 90 8.07 5.37 -7.44
CA GLY A 90 9.36 5.89 -7.91
C GLY A 90 10.02 5.04 -9.01
N VAL A 91 9.61 3.77 -9.16
CA VAL A 91 10.22 2.84 -10.13
C VAL A 91 9.22 2.33 -11.18
N ALA A 92 7.95 2.21 -10.81
CA ALA A 92 6.88 1.66 -11.62
C ALA A 92 5.57 2.40 -11.29
N PRO A 93 5.44 3.69 -11.67
CA PRO A 93 4.18 4.41 -11.53
C PRO A 93 3.08 3.72 -12.36
N HIS A 94 1.83 3.88 -11.94
CA HIS A 94 0.72 3.25 -12.64
C HIS A 94 0.67 3.74 -14.11
N PRO A 95 0.58 2.85 -15.11
CA PRO A 95 0.77 3.20 -16.52
C PRO A 95 -0.28 4.19 -17.05
N ASN A 96 -1.47 4.19 -16.44
CA ASN A 96 -2.56 5.09 -16.82
C ASN A 96 -2.67 6.33 -15.93
N ALA A 97 -1.76 6.51 -14.95
CA ALA A 97 -1.84 7.66 -14.06
C ALA A 97 -1.32 8.94 -14.73
N LEU A 98 -2.05 10.03 -14.52
CA LEU A 98 -1.62 11.38 -14.82
C LEU A 98 -0.57 11.86 -13.81
N PRO A 99 0.25 12.87 -14.15
CA PRO A 99 1.24 13.42 -13.22
C PRO A 99 0.66 13.93 -11.89
N SER A 100 -0.61 14.33 -11.85
CA SER A 100 -1.35 14.75 -10.66
C SER A 100 -1.77 13.58 -9.76
N GLU A 101 -1.92 12.38 -10.31
CA GLU A 101 -2.43 11.16 -9.66
C GLU A 101 -1.33 10.37 -8.94
N ARG A 102 -0.49 11.08 -8.18
CA ARG A 102 0.62 10.52 -7.39
C ARG A 102 0.12 9.90 -6.07
N PRO A 103 0.97 9.16 -5.33
CA PRO A 103 0.60 8.61 -4.03
C PRO A 103 0.05 9.70 -3.09
N GLY A 104 -1.15 9.46 -2.55
CA GLY A 104 -1.87 10.39 -1.67
C GLY A 104 -2.80 11.36 -2.42
N SER A 105 -2.78 11.39 -3.75
CA SER A 105 -3.76 12.12 -4.58
C SER A 105 -4.99 11.26 -4.89
N PHE A 106 -6.11 11.91 -5.19
CA PHE A 106 -7.23 11.25 -5.86
C PHE A 106 -6.93 11.07 -7.35
N ARG A 107 -7.65 10.13 -7.97
CA ARG A 107 -7.68 10.01 -9.42
C ARG A 107 -8.50 11.13 -10.06
N GLU A 108 -8.08 11.54 -11.25
CA GLU A 108 -8.65 12.56 -12.11
C GLU A 108 -9.16 11.96 -13.44
N HIS A 109 -9.30 10.63 -13.50
CA HIS A 109 -9.94 9.94 -14.62
C HIS A 109 -10.81 8.76 -14.15
N ASP A 110 -11.74 8.34 -15.00
CA ASP A 110 -12.54 7.13 -14.79
C ASP A 110 -11.74 5.89 -15.16
N ILE A 111 -11.84 4.85 -14.33
CA ILE A 111 -11.14 3.59 -14.53
C ILE A 111 -12.11 2.52 -15.05
N GLU A 112 -11.54 1.49 -15.64
CA GLU A 112 -12.30 0.35 -16.15
C GLU A 112 -13.15 -0.31 -15.05
N PRO A 113 -14.35 -0.84 -15.40
CA PRO A 113 -15.13 -1.64 -14.48
C PRO A 113 -14.35 -2.83 -13.94
N PHE A 114 -14.58 -3.18 -12.68
CA PHE A 114 -14.01 -4.40 -12.11
C PHE A 114 -14.54 -5.64 -12.87
N PRO A 115 -13.78 -6.76 -12.92
CA PRO A 115 -14.22 -7.98 -13.63
C PRO A 115 -15.60 -8.50 -13.24
N GLY A 116 -16.07 -8.20 -12.02
CA GLY A 116 -17.42 -8.52 -11.54
C GLY A 116 -18.54 -7.56 -11.97
N GLY A 117 -18.25 -6.56 -12.82
CA GLY A 117 -19.21 -5.58 -13.34
C GLY A 117 -19.47 -4.36 -12.45
N MET A 118 -18.86 -4.30 -11.25
CA MET A 118 -18.91 -3.09 -10.42
C MET A 118 -18.16 -1.95 -11.12
N VAL A 119 -18.85 -0.82 -11.31
CA VAL A 119 -18.26 0.40 -11.88
C VAL A 119 -17.95 1.37 -10.75
N PRO A 120 -16.69 1.81 -10.58
CA PRO A 120 -16.34 2.85 -9.62
C PRO A 120 -17.12 4.15 -9.87
N PRO A 121 -17.39 4.97 -8.84
CA PRO A 121 -17.99 6.30 -9.02
C PRO A 121 -17.19 7.14 -10.03
N SER A 122 -17.81 8.07 -10.76
CA SER A 122 -17.00 8.93 -11.64
C SER A 122 -16.04 9.82 -10.83
N TRP A 123 -14.84 10.10 -11.35
CA TRP A 123 -13.79 10.86 -10.64
C TRP A 123 -14.24 12.27 -10.21
N VAL A 124 -15.14 12.90 -10.98
CA VAL A 124 -15.73 14.21 -10.64
C VAL A 124 -16.65 14.19 -9.41
N ARG A 125 -16.88 13.02 -8.81
CA ARG A 125 -17.71 12.83 -7.61
C ARG A 125 -16.88 12.51 -6.36
N VAL A 126 -15.55 12.54 -6.45
CA VAL A 126 -14.62 12.14 -5.39
C VAL A 126 -13.85 13.35 -4.88
#